data_AF-A0A9D8D6X0-F1
#
_entry.id   AF-A0A9D8D6X0-F1
#
_cell.length_a   1.000
_cell.length_b   1.000
_cell.length_c   1.000
_cell.angle_alpha   90.00
_cell.angle_beta   90.00
_cell.angle_gamma   90.00
#
_symmetry.space_group_name_H-M   'P 1'
#
loop_
_entity.id
_entity.type
_entity.pdbx_description
1 polymer ?
#
loop_
_entity_poly.entity_id
_entity_poly.type
_entity_poly.pdbx_seq_one_letter_code
_entity_poly.pdbx_strand_id
1 'polypeptide(L)'
;MRSRAESLEFALLGLLKESSLHGYELRKRLSAIFGPFRALSFSVLYPRLRRMLESGLIIQLEVPKGGKSKRVRIVYSITPKGISKFDELTRGAGELSLDDDNFEVRVAFFGPTSIRNRLRILEGRQRRLKEKAEILKVDLDRSAVGLDKYLLEWRRHSLETARREIAWLDQMIRSERKSQ
;
A
#
# COMPACT_ATOMS: atom_id res chain seq x y z
N MET A 1 12.36 -8.57 0.48
CA MET A 1 11.91 -7.29 1.07
C MET A 1 11.57 -6.35 -0.09
N ARG A 2 10.32 -5.85 -0.20
CA ARG A 2 10.03 -4.83 -1.21
C ARG A 2 10.53 -3.49 -0.68
N SER A 3 11.31 -2.77 -1.48
CA SER A 3 11.90 -1.52 -1.01
C SER A 3 10.83 -0.44 -0.84
N ARG A 4 11.03 0.52 0.08
CA ARG A 4 10.19 1.74 0.21
C ARG A 4 9.93 2.44 -1.14
N ALA A 5 10.87 2.31 -2.07
CA ALA A 5 10.74 2.85 -3.42
C ALA A 5 9.70 2.08 -4.27
N GLU A 6 9.56 0.77 -4.10
CA GLU A 6 8.57 -0.04 -4.80
C GLU A 6 7.15 0.28 -4.31
N SER A 7 6.94 0.44 -3.00
CA SER A 7 5.66 0.87 -2.43
C SER A 7 5.23 2.24 -2.93
N LEU A 8 6.18 3.17 -3.03
CA LEU A 8 5.94 4.50 -3.57
C LEU A 8 5.59 4.45 -5.07
N GLU A 9 6.27 3.61 -5.87
CA GLU A 9 5.92 3.42 -7.28
C GLU A 9 4.56 2.79 -7.46
N PHE A 10 4.22 1.77 -6.67
CA PHE A 10 2.89 1.18 -6.67
C PHE A 10 1.82 2.23 -6.39
N ALA A 11 2.01 3.05 -5.35
CA ALA A 11 1.06 4.11 -5.01
C ALA A 11 0.97 5.20 -6.09
N LEU A 12 2.09 5.57 -6.70
CA LEU A 12 2.11 6.54 -7.81
C LEU A 12 1.36 6.00 -9.04
N LEU A 13 1.60 4.75 -9.43
CA LEU A 13 0.90 4.11 -10.53
C LEU A 13 -0.60 3.98 -10.23
N GLY A 14 -0.97 3.65 -9.00
CA GLY A 14 -2.38 3.58 -8.57
C GLY A 14 -3.10 4.92 -8.75
N LEU A 15 -2.50 6.02 -8.28
CA LEU A 15 -3.07 7.37 -8.44
C LEU A 15 -3.17 7.79 -9.90
N LEU A 16 -2.16 7.48 -10.71
CA LEU A 16 -2.09 7.88 -12.12
C LEU A 16 -2.96 7.00 -13.03
N LYS A 17 -3.34 5.80 -12.57
CA LYS A 17 -4.35 4.96 -13.22
C LYS A 17 -5.75 5.57 -13.14
N GLU A 18 -6.06 6.30 -12.08
CA GLU A 18 -7.35 6.98 -11.90
C GLU A 18 -7.44 8.28 -12.73
N SER A 19 -6.41 9.13 -12.67
CA SER A 19 -6.36 10.36 -13.46
C SER A 19 -4.94 10.90 -13.61
N SER A 20 -4.72 11.72 -14.65
CA SER A 20 -3.48 12.51 -14.77
C SER A 20 -3.38 13.55 -13.64
N LEU A 21 -2.22 13.67 -13.00
CA LEU A 21 -2.05 14.51 -11.79
C LEU A 21 -0.76 15.32 -11.81
N HIS A 22 -0.80 16.52 -11.22
CA HIS A 22 0.39 17.32 -10.97
C HIS A 22 1.18 16.78 -9.77
N GLY A 23 2.50 17.02 -9.73
CA GLY A 23 3.38 16.54 -8.65
C GLY A 23 2.92 16.94 -7.24
N TYR A 24 2.37 18.14 -7.08
CA TYR A 24 1.77 18.59 -5.81
C TYR A 24 0.54 17.76 -5.39
N GLU A 25 -0.35 17.43 -6.34
CA GLU A 25 -1.53 16.61 -6.06
C GLU A 25 -1.15 15.18 -5.72
N LEU A 26 -0.17 14.63 -6.45
CA LEU A 26 0.43 13.34 -6.14
C LEU A 26 0.95 13.32 -4.70
N ARG A 27 1.76 14.31 -4.31
CA ARG A 27 2.25 14.41 -2.92
C ARG A 27 1.11 14.45 -1.91
N LYS A 28 0.11 15.31 -2.14
CA LYS A 28 -1.02 15.48 -1.21
C LYS A 28 -1.80 14.17 -1.02
N ARG A 29 -2.14 13.49 -2.11
CA ARG A 29 -2.86 12.21 -2.08
C ARG A 29 -2.02 11.10 -1.45
N LEU A 30 -0.73 11.01 -1.79
CA LEU A 30 0.16 10.02 -1.18
C LEU A 30 0.32 10.25 0.33
N SER A 31 0.46 11.50 0.78
CA SER A 31 0.51 11.80 2.23
C SER A 31 -0.76 11.37 2.97
N ALA A 32 -1.93 11.46 2.31
CA ALA A 32 -3.17 10.96 2.89
C ALA A 32 -3.20 9.42 2.99
N ILE A 33 -2.65 8.72 1.99
CA ILE A 33 -2.58 7.25 1.95
C ILE A 33 -1.58 6.70 2.97
N PHE A 34 -0.38 7.27 3.04
CA PHE A 34 0.67 6.80 3.93
C PHE A 34 0.53 7.32 5.38
N GLY A 35 -0.39 8.27 5.61
CA GLY A 35 -0.64 8.87 6.91
C GLY A 35 0.43 9.88 7.34
N PRO A 36 0.18 10.59 8.46
CA PRO A 36 1.00 11.72 8.90
C PRO A 36 2.42 11.32 9.31
N PHE A 37 2.63 10.06 9.70
CA PHE A 37 3.92 9.55 10.19
C PHE A 37 4.87 9.09 9.08
N ARG A 38 4.41 8.99 7.83
CA ARG A 38 5.25 8.75 6.64
C ARG A 38 5.27 10.00 5.76
N ALA A 39 5.86 11.08 6.29
CA ALA A 39 6.04 12.32 5.55
C ALA A 39 6.76 12.06 4.22
N LEU A 40 6.05 12.26 3.10
CA LEU A 40 6.63 12.24 1.77
C LEU A 40 7.14 13.64 1.43
N SER A 41 8.46 13.77 1.38
CA SER A 41 9.12 14.97 0.89
C SER A 41 9.15 15.00 -0.64
N PHE A 42 9.28 16.20 -1.21
CA PHE A 42 9.54 16.36 -2.63
C PHE A 42 10.87 15.73 -3.07
N SER A 43 11.86 15.69 -2.18
CA SER A 43 13.15 15.03 -2.43
C SER A 43 13.05 13.51 -2.59
N VAL A 44 11.96 12.88 -2.15
CA VAL A 44 11.70 11.46 -2.40
C VAL A 44 10.79 11.28 -3.62
N LEU A 45 9.78 12.14 -3.77
CA LEU A 45 8.79 12.05 -4.85
C LEU A 45 9.41 12.26 -6.24
N TYR A 46 10.12 13.37 -6.45
CA TYR A 46 10.60 13.72 -7.80
C TYR A 46 11.65 12.77 -8.35
N PRO A 47 12.65 12.29 -7.58
CA PRO A 47 13.56 11.25 -8.08
C PRO A 47 12.84 9.95 -8.42
N ARG A 48 11.70 9.65 -7.79
CA ARG A 48 10.90 8.47 -8.16
C ARG A 48 10.14 8.70 -9.45
N LEU A 49 9.48 9.85 -9.61
CA LEU A 49 8.82 10.24 -10.87
C LEU A 49 9.79 10.25 -12.04
N ARG A 50 11.00 10.79 -11.84
CA ARG A 50 12.07 10.78 -12.86
C ARG A 50 12.40 9.37 -13.32
N ARG A 51 12.65 8.44 -12.39
CA ARG A 51 12.89 7.02 -12.73
C ARG A 51 11.72 6.36 -13.43
N MET A 52 10.49 6.72 -13.08
CA MET A 52 9.28 6.20 -13.74
C MET A 52 9.12 6.74 -15.17
N LEU A 53 9.52 7.99 -15.42
CA LEU A 53 9.60 8.55 -16.78
C LEU A 53 10.67 7.86 -17.61
N GLU A 54 11.88 7.74 -17.07
CA GLU A 54 13.02 7.09 -17.74
C GLU A 54 12.73 5.63 -18.10
N SER A 55 11.95 4.93 -17.25
CA SER A 55 11.50 3.56 -17.52
C SER A 55 10.23 3.47 -18.38
N GLY A 56 9.65 4.59 -18.79
CA GLY A 56 8.46 4.65 -19.64
C GLY A 56 7.17 4.17 -18.97
N LEU A 57 7.12 4.16 -17.63
CA LEU A 57 5.92 3.80 -16.87
C LEU A 57 4.89 4.94 -16.83
N ILE A 58 5.37 6.17 -16.95
CA ILE A 58 4.56 7.39 -16.98
C ILE A 58 5.09 8.33 -18.07
N ILE A 59 4.28 9.31 -18.45
CA ILE A 59 4.65 10.41 -19.34
C ILE A 59 4.32 11.75 -18.69
N GLN A 60 5.03 12.81 -19.11
CA GLN A 60 4.67 14.18 -18.77
C GLN A 60 3.81 14.77 -19.89
N LEU A 61 2.73 15.45 -19.49
CA LEU A 61 1.84 16.16 -20.38
C LEU A 61 1.81 17.64 -19.98
N GLU A 62 1.84 18.50 -21.00
CA GLU A 62 1.71 19.93 -20.86
C GLU A 62 0.24 20.32 -20.99
N VAL A 63 -0.37 20.76 -19.89
CA VAL A 63 -1.77 21.18 -19.88
C VAL A 63 -1.84 22.71 -19.82
N PRO A 64 -2.59 23.37 -20.71
CA PRO A 64 -2.85 24.79 -20.61
C PRO A 64 -3.48 25.13 -19.26
N LYS A 65 -2.87 26.04 -18.51
CA LYS A 65 -3.44 26.53 -17.27
C LYS A 65 -4.51 27.55 -17.65
N GLY A 66 -5.79 27.16 -17.60
CA GLY A 66 -6.91 28.00 -18.03
C GLY A 66 -6.84 29.43 -17.48
N GLY A 67 -7.28 30.40 -18.30
CA GLY A 67 -7.19 31.85 -18.03
C GLY A 67 -6.15 32.57 -18.89
N LYS A 68 -5.93 33.88 -18.64
CA LYS A 68 -4.98 34.75 -19.40
C LYS A 68 -3.49 34.42 -19.20
N SER A 69 -3.15 33.30 -18.55
CA SER A 69 -1.76 32.97 -18.19
C SER A 69 -1.16 31.98 -19.18
N LYS A 70 -0.04 32.35 -19.84
CA LYS A 70 0.75 31.46 -20.71
C LYS A 70 1.51 30.34 -19.97
N ARG A 71 1.34 30.19 -18.65
CA ARG A 71 2.10 29.20 -17.88
C ARG A 71 1.50 27.82 -18.07
N VAL A 72 2.28 26.91 -18.65
CA VAL A 72 1.93 25.50 -18.82
C VAL A 72 2.01 24.78 -17.47
N ARG A 73 1.05 23.88 -17.20
CA ARG A 73 1.06 22.99 -16.03
C ARG A 73 1.52 21.61 -16.46
N ILE A 74 2.60 21.11 -15.87
CA ILE A 74 3.09 19.74 -16.10
C ILE A 74 2.27 18.76 -15.26
N VAL A 75 1.56 17.85 -15.90
CA VAL A 75 0.92 16.72 -15.24
C VAL A 75 1.58 15.41 -15.66
N TYR A 76 1.50 14.41 -14.81
CA TYR A 76 1.95 13.06 -15.11
C TYR A 76 0.74 12.21 -15.49
N SER A 77 0.92 11.31 -16.45
CA SER A 77 -0.09 10.34 -16.87
C SER A 77 0.53 8.94 -16.98
N ILE A 78 -0.26 7.90 -16.69
CA ILE A 78 0.21 6.51 -16.77
C ILE A 78 0.27 6.04 -18.24
N THR A 79 1.26 5.20 -18.57
CA THR A 79 1.37 4.56 -19.88
C THR A 79 0.78 3.14 -19.86
N PRO A 80 0.53 2.49 -21.01
CA PRO A 80 0.18 1.06 -21.06
C PRO A 80 1.20 0.16 -20.32
N LYS A 81 2.49 0.51 -20.39
CA LYS A 81 3.56 -0.17 -19.64
C LYS A 81 3.39 0.03 -18.13
N GLY A 82 3.05 1.24 -17.69
CA GLY A 82 2.72 1.56 -16.31
C GLY A 82 1.53 0.77 -15.78
N ILE A 83 0.46 0.65 -16.57
CA ILE A 83 -0.72 -0.15 -16.22
C ILE A 83 -0.33 -1.62 -16.03
N SER A 84 0.42 -2.19 -16.98
CA SER A 84 0.90 -3.58 -16.90
C SER A 84 1.76 -3.80 -15.64
N LYS A 85 2.62 -2.83 -15.30
CA LYS A 85 3.44 -2.88 -14.08
C LYS A 85 2.59 -2.79 -12.80
N PHE A 86 1.57 -1.95 -12.78
CA PHE A 86 0.64 -1.87 -11.65
C PHE A 86 -0.06 -3.22 -11.41
N ASP A 87 -0.52 -3.88 -12.48
CA ASP A 87 -1.19 -5.17 -12.39
C ASP A 87 -0.23 -6.30 -11.96
N GLU A 88 1.04 -6.27 -12.41
CA GLU A 88 2.11 -7.14 -11.92
C GLU A 88 2.36 -6.94 -10.40
N LEU A 89 2.51 -5.70 -9.96
CA LEU A 89 2.74 -5.36 -8.54
C LEU A 89 1.58 -5.77 -7.64
N THR A 90 0.37 -5.81 -8.20
CA THR A 90 -0.85 -6.29 -7.55
C THR A 90 -0.88 -7.82 -7.47
N ARG A 91 -0.53 -8.54 -8.55
CA ARG A 91 -0.49 -10.02 -8.57
C ARG A 91 0.58 -10.62 -7.67
N GLY A 92 1.77 -10.01 -7.66
CA GLY A 92 2.91 -10.43 -6.84
C GLY A 92 2.71 -10.25 -5.32
N ALA A 93 1.56 -9.71 -4.89
CA ALA A 93 1.21 -9.56 -3.47
C ALA A 93 0.90 -10.90 -2.78
N GLY A 94 0.54 -11.94 -3.55
CA GLY A 94 0.04 -13.20 -2.99
C GLY A 94 1.07 -14.31 -2.73
N GLU A 95 2.32 -14.19 -3.20
CA GLU A 95 3.27 -15.31 -3.11
C GLU A 95 4.59 -15.02 -2.37
N LEU A 96 5.10 -13.77 -2.31
CA LEU A 96 6.42 -13.51 -1.67
C LEU A 96 6.57 -12.14 -0.96
N SER A 97 5.48 -11.52 -0.49
CA SER A 97 5.59 -10.27 0.25
C SER A 97 5.81 -10.53 1.74
N LEU A 98 7.08 -10.64 2.14
CA LEU A 98 7.56 -10.52 3.54
C LEU A 98 7.23 -9.16 4.20
N ASP A 99 6.39 -8.33 3.60
CA ASP A 99 6.15 -6.94 4.02
C ASP A 99 4.66 -6.75 4.35
N ASP A 100 4.34 -6.85 5.65
CA ASP A 100 3.11 -6.30 6.22
C ASP A 100 3.06 -4.76 6.09
N ASP A 101 4.22 -4.12 5.94
CA ASP A 101 4.43 -2.67 5.92
C ASP A 101 3.76 -1.91 4.77
N ASN A 102 3.18 -2.61 3.80
CA ASN A 102 2.54 -2.00 2.63
C ASN A 102 1.09 -2.44 2.42
N PHE A 103 0.51 -3.16 3.37
CA PHE A 103 -0.86 -3.62 3.26
C PHE A 103 -1.85 -2.45 3.16
N GLU A 104 -1.67 -1.43 3.99
CA GLU A 104 -2.55 -0.25 4.06
C GLU A 104 -2.57 0.50 2.73
N VAL A 105 -1.41 0.58 2.06
CA VAL A 105 -1.28 1.16 0.72
C VAL A 105 -2.07 0.34 -0.30
N ARG A 106 -2.02 -1.00 -0.22
CA ARG A 106 -2.80 -1.86 -1.12
C ARG A 106 -4.29 -1.67 -0.90
N VAL A 107 -4.74 -1.61 0.35
CA VAL A 107 -6.15 -1.33 0.70
C VAL A 107 -6.61 0.02 0.12
N ALA A 108 -5.76 1.05 0.18
CA ALA A 108 -6.09 2.36 -0.39
C ALA A 108 -6.38 2.35 -1.90
N PHE A 109 -5.89 1.35 -2.64
CA PHE A 109 -6.12 1.18 -4.08
C PHE A 109 -7.01 -0.02 -4.41
N PHE A 110 -7.89 -0.43 -3.50
CA PHE A 110 -8.88 -1.48 -3.78
C PHE A 110 -9.89 -1.06 -4.86
N GLY A 111 -10.26 0.22 -4.94
CA GLY A 111 -11.15 0.75 -5.98
C GLY A 111 -10.74 0.33 -7.41
N PRO A 112 -9.51 0.63 -7.86
CA PRO A 112 -9.03 0.22 -9.19
C PRO A 112 -8.47 -1.21 -9.31
N THR A 113 -8.59 -2.03 -8.26
CA THR A 113 -8.08 -3.42 -8.20
C THR A 113 -9.21 -4.43 -8.37
N SER A 114 -9.00 -5.51 -9.12
CA SER A 114 -10.04 -6.55 -9.31
C SER A 114 -10.44 -7.26 -8.01
N ILE A 115 -11.71 -7.67 -7.87
CA ILE A 115 -12.23 -8.40 -6.69
C ILE A 115 -11.34 -9.59 -6.34
N ARG A 116 -10.96 -10.40 -7.35
CA ARG A 116 -10.05 -11.56 -7.17
C ARG A 116 -8.73 -11.18 -6.50
N ASN A 117 -8.13 -10.07 -6.92
CA ASN A 117 -6.88 -9.59 -6.35
C ASN A 117 -7.08 -9.02 -4.93
N ARG A 118 -8.19 -8.30 -4.69
CA ARG A 118 -8.52 -7.81 -3.34
C ARG A 118 -8.67 -8.96 -2.35
N LEU A 119 -9.42 -10.00 -2.71
CA LEU A 119 -9.58 -11.21 -1.90
C LEU A 119 -8.23 -11.89 -1.63
N ARG A 120 -7.40 -12.08 -2.66
CA ARG A 120 -6.04 -12.67 -2.50
C ARG A 120 -5.17 -11.85 -1.54
N ILE A 121 -5.25 -10.52 -1.58
CA ILE A 121 -4.52 -9.63 -0.66
C ILE A 121 -5.02 -9.79 0.79
N LEU A 122 -6.35 -9.76 0.99
CA LEU A 122 -6.98 -9.87 2.31
C LEU A 122 -6.71 -11.25 2.94
N GLU A 123 -6.94 -12.33 2.19
CA GLU A 123 -6.73 -13.72 2.64
C GLU A 123 -5.25 -13.99 2.94
N GLY A 124 -4.35 -13.46 2.12
CA GLY A 124 -2.91 -13.55 2.34
C GLY A 124 -2.48 -12.92 3.67
N ARG A 125 -2.97 -11.71 3.99
CA ARG A 125 -2.68 -11.05 5.26
C ARG A 125 -3.32 -11.79 6.45
N GLN A 126 -4.57 -12.21 6.29
CA GLN A 126 -5.26 -12.92 7.35
C GLN A 126 -4.52 -14.19 7.76
N ARG A 127 -4.05 -14.98 6.79
CA ARG A 127 -3.29 -16.21 7.05
C ARG A 127 -2.04 -15.92 7.89
N ARG A 128 -1.26 -14.91 7.50
CA ARG A 128 -0.03 -14.51 8.23
C ARG A 128 -0.32 -14.01 9.64
N LEU A 129 -1.37 -13.20 9.82
CA LEU A 129 -1.75 -12.73 11.15
C LEU A 129 -2.23 -13.88 12.04
N LYS A 130 -2.96 -14.85 11.48
CA LYS A 130 -3.37 -16.06 12.21
C LYS A 130 -2.16 -16.87 12.66
N GLU A 131 -1.20 -17.11 11.77
CA GLU A 131 0.07 -17.79 12.10
C GLU A 131 0.84 -17.05 13.21
N LYS A 132 0.99 -15.72 13.08
CA LYS A 132 1.65 -14.88 14.10
C LYS A 132 0.92 -14.89 15.44
N ALA A 133 -0.41 -14.85 15.43
CA ALA A 133 -1.22 -14.88 16.64
C ALA A 133 -1.08 -16.22 17.38
N GLU A 134 -1.03 -17.34 16.66
CA GLU A 134 -0.80 -18.65 17.28
C GLU A 134 0.58 -18.75 17.93
N ILE A 135 1.63 -18.25 17.27
CA ILE A 135 2.98 -18.20 17.88
C ILE A 135 2.96 -17.38 19.17
N LEU A 136 2.41 -16.16 19.13
CA LEU A 136 2.33 -15.28 20.30
C LEU A 136 1.51 -15.89 21.44
N LYS A 137 0.44 -16.62 21.11
CA LYS A 137 -0.40 -17.31 22.09
C LYS A 137 0.38 -18.44 22.77
N VAL A 138 1.03 -19.32 21.99
CA VAL A 138 1.85 -20.42 22.53
C VAL A 138 2.98 -19.86 23.42
N ASP A 139 3.60 -18.77 23.00
CA ASP A 139 4.67 -18.08 23.75
C ASP A 139 4.19 -17.49 25.08
N LEU A 140 2.93 -17.05 25.17
CA LEU A 140 2.32 -16.56 26.40
C LEU A 140 1.89 -17.72 27.31
N ASP A 141 1.41 -18.83 26.74
CA ASP A 141 0.90 -19.99 27.48
C ASP A 141 2.02 -20.83 28.11
N ARG A 142 3.21 -20.90 27.48
CA ARG A 142 4.35 -21.73 27.94
C ARG A 142 5.04 -21.26 29.23
N SER A 143 4.45 -20.32 29.95
CA SER A 143 5.01 -19.63 31.11
C SER A 143 6.28 -18.87 30.75
N ALA A 144 6.17 -17.57 30.93
CA ALA A 144 7.17 -16.56 30.72
C ALA A 144 8.32 -16.61 31.74
N VAL A 145 8.85 -17.81 32.02
CA VAL A 145 9.92 -18.01 32.99
C VAL A 145 11.16 -17.32 32.45
N GLY A 146 11.50 -16.18 33.03
CA GLY A 146 12.64 -15.34 32.63
C GLY A 146 12.34 -14.19 31.66
N LEU A 147 11.09 -13.98 31.25
CA LEU A 147 10.71 -12.79 30.48
C LEU A 147 10.35 -11.64 31.43
N ASP A 148 10.91 -10.47 31.18
CA ASP A 148 10.56 -9.25 31.90
C ASP A 148 9.08 -8.87 31.70
N LYS A 149 8.49 -8.24 32.73
CA LYS A 149 7.08 -7.80 32.77
C LYS A 149 6.69 -6.99 31.54
N TYR A 150 7.54 -6.07 31.06
CA TYR A 150 7.20 -5.21 29.93
C TYR A 150 7.15 -5.98 28.62
N LEU A 151 8.01 -6.99 28.47
CA LEU A 151 8.01 -7.85 27.28
C LEU A 151 6.76 -8.73 27.21
N LEU A 152 6.25 -9.17 28.37
CA LEU A 152 4.97 -9.87 28.44
C LEU A 152 3.79 -9.00 28.03
N GLU A 153 3.71 -7.78 28.56
CA GLU A 153 2.65 -6.84 28.18
C GLU A 153 2.74 -6.47 26.69
N TRP A 154 3.95 -6.29 26.15
CA TRP A 154 4.14 -6.08 24.71
C TRP A 154 3.64 -7.26 23.87
N ARG A 155 3.90 -8.51 24.29
CA ARG A 155 3.41 -9.71 23.60
C ARG A 155 1.88 -9.80 23.65
N ARG A 156 1.27 -9.53 24.82
CA ARG A 156 -0.19 -9.47 24.98
C ARG A 156 -0.80 -8.41 24.04
N HIS A 157 -0.27 -7.20 24.06
CA HIS A 157 -0.70 -6.12 23.16
C HIS A 157 -0.57 -6.52 21.67
N SER A 158 0.53 -7.16 21.30
CA SER A 158 0.76 -7.64 19.93
C SER A 158 -0.27 -8.69 19.50
N LEU A 159 -0.61 -9.62 20.39
CA LEU A 159 -1.62 -10.65 20.15
C LEU A 159 -3.03 -10.05 20.02
N GLU A 160 -3.39 -9.12 20.90
CA GLU A 160 -4.68 -8.41 20.83
C GLU A 160 -4.82 -7.60 19.54
N THR A 161 -3.76 -6.91 19.13
CA THR A 161 -3.72 -6.16 17.87
C THR A 161 -3.94 -7.10 16.68
N ALA A 162 -3.22 -8.24 16.64
CA ALA A 162 -3.38 -9.23 15.57
C ALA A 162 -4.81 -9.81 15.53
N ARG A 163 -5.40 -10.14 16.68
CA ARG A 163 -6.78 -10.65 16.78
C ARG A 163 -7.80 -9.65 16.27
N ARG A 164 -7.67 -8.38 16.66
CA ARG A 164 -8.56 -7.31 16.20
C ARG A 164 -8.50 -7.15 14.68
N GLU A 165 -7.30 -7.19 14.11
CA GLU A 165 -7.12 -7.07 12.68
C GLU A 165 -7.64 -8.30 11.91
N ILE A 166 -7.43 -9.53 12.42
CA ILE A 166 -8.02 -10.75 11.85
C ILE A 166 -9.54 -10.63 11.77
N ALA A 167 -10.19 -10.17 12.84
CA ALA A 167 -11.64 -10.00 12.88
C ALA A 167 -12.14 -8.97 11.85
N TRP A 168 -11.41 -7.87 11.66
CA TRP A 168 -11.70 -6.89 10.61
C TRP A 168 -11.51 -7.50 9.20
N LEU A 169 -10.44 -8.26 8.97
CA LEU A 169 -10.21 -8.96 7.71
C LEU A 169 -11.32 -9.98 7.40
N ASP A 170 -11.80 -10.72 8.40
CA ASP A 170 -12.94 -11.63 8.23
C ASP A 170 -14.22 -10.91 7.80
N GLN A 171 -14.45 -9.68 8.28
CA GLN A 171 -15.58 -8.86 7.83
C GLN A 171 -15.38 -8.37 6.39
N MET A 172 -14.19 -7.86 6.06
CA MET A 172 -13.86 -7.37 4.72
C MET A 172 -13.95 -8.46 3.66
N ILE A 173 -13.38 -9.64 3.92
CA ILE A 173 -13.45 -10.80 3.00
C ILE A 173 -14.91 -11.21 2.75
N ARG A 174 -15.73 -11.26 3.81
CA ARG A 174 -17.17 -11.56 3.67
C ARG A 174 -17.90 -10.51 2.82
N SER A 175 -17.58 -9.24 2.99
CA SER A 175 -18.17 -8.14 2.20
C SER A 175 -17.81 -8.24 0.72
N GLU A 176 -16.53 -8.46 0.42
CA GLU A 176 -16.03 -8.60 -0.95
C GLU A 176 -16.62 -9.81 -1.67
N ARG A 177 -16.77 -10.96 -0.97
CA ARG A 177 -17.41 -12.16 -1.54
C ARG A 177 -18.91 -11.98 -1.83
N LYS A 178 -19.61 -11.13 -1.06
CA LYS A 178 -21.03 -10.80 -1.31
C LYS A 178 -21.21 -9.83 -2.48
N SER A 179 -20.15 -9.11 -2.86
CA SER A 179 -20.15 -8.13 -3.95
C SER A 179 -19.71 -8.75 -5.29
N GLN A 180 -19.47 -10.07 -5.31
CA GLN A 180 -19.18 -10.87 -6.50
C GLN A 180 -20.47 -11.45 -7.07
#